data_AF-A0A946QAX3-F1
#
_entry.id   AF-A0A946QAX3-F1
#
_cell.length_a   1.000
_cell.length_b   1.000
_cell.length_c   1.000
_cell.angle_alpha   90.00
_cell.angle_beta   90.00
_cell.angle_gamma   90.00
#
_symmetry.space_group_name_H-M   'P 1'
#
loop_
_entity.id
_entity.type
_entity.pdbx_description
1 polymer ?
#
loop_
_entity_poly.entity_id
_entity_poly.type
_entity_poly.pdbx_seq_one_letter_code
_entity_poly.pdbx_strand_id
1 'polypeptide(L)'
;MKSWYETDPLFRGFAVTLMVLVVVVSAVSVSYQEHREVQLYRTLQGLKKQYEKSLEEQGRLRLEEAAWGNLAKIEDRARAELKMQYPERTQRIVVRR
;
A
#
# COMPACT_ATOMS: atom_id res chain seq x y z
N MET A 1 42.31 -46.74 23.26
CA MET A 1 41.63 -45.44 23.09
C MET A 1 42.67 -44.47 22.52
N LYS A 2 42.82 -44.46 21.18
CA LYS A 2 43.92 -43.74 20.51
C LYS A 2 43.45 -42.32 20.18
N SER A 3 44.21 -41.36 20.67
CA SER A 3 43.96 -39.92 20.63
C SER A 3 43.80 -39.43 19.18
N TRP A 4 42.58 -39.01 18.82
CA TRP A 4 42.22 -38.45 17.52
C TRP A 4 42.64 -36.97 17.39
N TYR A 5 43.91 -36.63 17.71
CA TYR A 5 44.38 -35.24 17.63
C TYR A 5 45.86 -35.07 17.27
N GLU A 6 46.45 -36.01 16.53
CA GLU A 6 47.68 -35.74 15.75
C GLU A 6 47.27 -35.16 14.40
N THR A 7 46.66 -33.97 14.41
CA THR A 7 46.48 -33.18 13.20
C THR A 7 47.63 -32.19 13.10
N ASP A 8 48.36 -32.23 11.99
CA ASP A 8 49.50 -31.34 11.74
C ASP A 8 49.16 -29.88 12.09
N PRO A 9 50.05 -29.16 12.79
CA PRO A 9 49.79 -27.78 13.24
C PRO A 9 49.49 -26.83 12.05
N LEU A 10 50.01 -27.16 10.87
CA LEU A 10 49.71 -26.46 9.62
C LEU A 10 48.26 -26.67 9.17
N PHE A 11 47.72 -27.88 9.29
CA PHE A 11 46.34 -28.20 8.91
C PHE A 11 45.34 -27.47 9.81
N ARG A 12 45.61 -27.37 11.12
CA ARG A 12 44.79 -26.57 12.05
C ARG A 12 44.79 -25.09 11.68
N GLY A 13 45.95 -24.51 11.37
CA GLY A 13 46.04 -23.10 10.96
C GLY A 13 45.28 -22.81 9.66
N PHE A 14 45.40 -23.71 8.69
CA PHE A 14 44.67 -23.61 7.43
C PHE A 14 43.15 -23.73 7.63
N ALA A 15 42.70 -24.68 8.44
CA ALA A 15 41.28 -24.86 8.75
C ALA A 15 40.67 -23.63 9.43
N VAL A 16 41.37 -23.02 10.39
CA VAL A 16 40.90 -21.79 11.06
C VAL A 16 40.83 -20.62 10.08
N THR A 17 41.85 -20.46 9.23
CA THR A 17 41.88 -19.40 8.20
C THR A 17 40.71 -19.55 7.22
N LEU A 18 40.46 -20.79 6.76
CA LEU A 18 39.35 -21.10 5.86
C LEU A 18 38.00 -20.77 6.52
N MET A 19 37.83 -21.14 7.80
CA MET A 19 36.61 -20.88 8.54
C MET A 19 36.33 -19.37 8.69
N VAL A 20 37.36 -18.57 8.98
CA VAL A 20 37.24 -17.10 9.04
C VAL A 20 36.84 -16.54 7.68
N LEU A 21 37.47 -17.01 6.59
CA LEU A 21 37.13 -16.58 5.23
C LEU A 21 35.67 -16.88 4.88
N VAL A 22 35.17 -18.07 5.21
CA VAL A 22 33.77 -18.46 4.97
C VAL A 22 32.81 -17.55 5.73
N VAL A 23 33.10 -17.24 7.00
CA VAL A 23 32.27 -16.34 7.82
C VAL A 23 32.26 -14.92 7.25
N VAL A 24 33.41 -14.39 6.83
CA VAL A 24 33.49 -13.05 6.22
C VAL A 24 32.71 -12.98 4.92
N VAL A 25 32.87 -13.98 4.04
CA VAL A 25 32.12 -14.04 2.77
C VAL A 25 30.62 -14.15 3.03
N SER A 26 30.21 -14.96 4.02
CA SER A 26 28.80 -15.06 4.41
C SER A 26 28.25 -13.73 4.93
N ALA A 27 28.98 -13.04 5.79
CA ALA A 27 28.55 -11.75 6.34
C ALA A 27 28.39 -10.68 5.26
N VAL A 28 29.33 -10.62 4.30
CA VAL A 28 29.26 -9.70 3.16
C VAL A 28 28.10 -10.06 2.23
N SER A 29 27.90 -11.35 1.96
CA SER A 29 26.81 -11.83 1.09
C SER A 29 25.43 -11.49 1.66
N VAL A 30 25.24 -11.66 2.98
CA VAL A 30 23.98 -11.30 3.66
C VAL A 30 23.75 -9.79 3.64
N SER A 31 24.78 -9.00 3.95
CA SER A 31 24.71 -7.52 3.90
C SER A 31 24.39 -6.99 2.49
N TYR A 32 24.91 -7.64 1.45
CA TYR A 32 24.65 -7.26 0.06
C TYR A 32 23.20 -7.56 -0.38
N GLN A 33 22.56 -8.59 0.19
CA GLN A 33 21.17 -8.91 -0.09
C GLN A 33 20.20 -7.86 0.45
N GLU A 34 20.52 -7.20 1.56
CA GLU A 34 19.69 -6.15 2.17
C GLU A 34 19.48 -4.93 1.23
N HIS A 35 20.46 -4.63 0.36
CA HIS A 35 20.39 -3.44 -0.49
C HIS A 35 19.49 -3.59 -1.72
N ARG A 36 19.16 -4.82 -2.13
CA ARG A 36 18.38 -5.06 -3.37
C ARG A 36 16.87 -4.89 -3.17
N GLU A 37 16.39 -5.20 -1.98
CA GLU A 37 14.98 -5.06 -1.59
C GLU A 37 14.50 -3.59 -1.69
N VAL A 38 15.36 -2.66 -1.24
CA VAL A 38 15.00 -1.23 -1.14
C VAL A 38 14.77 -0.58 -2.51
N GLN A 39 15.50 -0.97 -3.54
CA GLN A 39 15.33 -0.39 -4.88
C GLN A 39 14.06 -0.90 -5.56
N LEU A 40 13.79 -2.20 -5.47
CA LEU A 40 12.60 -2.80 -6.07
C LEU A 40 11.33 -2.27 -5.39
N TYR A 41 11.38 -2.10 -4.08
CA TYR A 41 10.30 -1.50 -3.29
C TYR A 41 10.04 -0.03 -3.65
N ARG A 42 11.09 0.76 -3.89
CA ARG A 42 10.94 2.17 -4.33
C ARG A 42 10.25 2.28 -5.69
N THR A 43 10.60 1.42 -6.64
CA THR A 43 9.98 1.41 -7.98
C THR A 43 8.51 1.02 -7.91
N LEU A 44 8.18 -0.03 -7.15
CA LEU A 44 6.80 -0.46 -6.93
C LEU A 44 5.96 0.63 -6.25
N GLN A 45 6.51 1.29 -5.22
CA GLN A 45 5.84 2.41 -4.56
C GLN A 45 5.58 3.59 -5.50
N GLY A 46 6.54 3.92 -6.37
CA GLY A 46 6.38 5.00 -7.35
C GLY A 46 5.21 4.73 -8.30
N LEU A 47 5.11 3.51 -8.84
CA LEU A 47 4.02 3.12 -9.72
C LEU A 47 2.67 3.08 -9.00
N LYS A 48 2.65 2.56 -7.76
CA LYS A 48 1.45 2.54 -6.90
C LYS A 48 0.91 3.95 -6.64
N LYS A 49 1.79 4.91 -6.37
CA LYS A 49 1.40 6.31 -6.12
C LYS A 49 0.72 6.96 -7.33
N GLN A 50 1.15 6.63 -8.56
CA GLN A 50 0.49 7.13 -9.76
C GLN A 50 -0.93 6.58 -9.90
N TYR A 51 -1.10 5.28 -9.64
CA TYR A 51 -2.41 4.64 -9.67
C TYR A 51 -3.36 5.22 -8.61
N GLU A 52 -2.88 5.42 -7.38
CA GLU A 52 -3.67 6.02 -6.29
C GLU A 52 -4.16 7.43 -6.65
N LYS A 53 -3.31 8.25 -7.29
CA LYS A 53 -3.71 9.59 -7.75
C LYS A 53 -4.87 9.53 -8.74
N SER A 54 -4.81 8.63 -9.72
CA SER A 54 -5.90 8.46 -10.70
C SER A 54 -7.19 7.92 -10.06
N LEU A 55 -7.09 7.12 -9.00
CA LEU A 55 -8.23 6.62 -8.23
C LEU A 55 -8.93 7.74 -7.45
N GLU A 56 -8.17 8.65 -6.85
CA GLU A 56 -8.69 9.81 -6.14
C GLU A 56 -9.51 10.71 -7.07
N GLU A 57 -8.94 11.03 -8.25
CA GLU A 57 -9.61 11.84 -9.27
C GLU A 57 -10.91 11.17 -9.74
N GLN A 58 -10.89 9.86 -10.01
CA GLN A 58 -12.10 9.11 -10.37
C GLN A 58 -13.12 9.06 -9.24
N GLY A 59 -12.67 8.94 -7.99
CA GLY A 59 -13.55 8.97 -6.82
C GLY A 59 -14.26 10.31 -6.70
N ARG A 60 -13.53 11.42 -6.88
CA ARG A 60 -14.10 12.77 -6.88
C ARG A 60 -15.12 12.97 -7.99
N LEU A 61 -14.78 12.60 -9.23
CA LEU A 61 -15.70 12.71 -10.37
C LEU A 61 -16.97 11.88 -10.17
N ARG A 62 -16.85 10.65 -9.65
CA ARG A 62 -18.03 9.82 -9.35
C ARG A 62 -18.92 10.42 -8.25
N LEU A 63 -18.35 11.10 -7.27
CA LEU A 63 -19.13 11.82 -6.25
C LEU A 63 -19.85 13.05 -6.84
N GLU A 64 -19.19 13.77 -7.76
CA GLU A 64 -19.81 14.88 -8.50
C GLU A 64 -20.98 14.39 -9.37
N GLU A 65 -20.79 13.31 -10.13
CA GLU A 65 -21.84 12.69 -10.95
C GLU A 65 -22.98 12.14 -10.09
N ALA A 66 -22.69 11.49 -8.96
CA ALA A 66 -23.70 10.97 -8.06
C ALA A 66 -24.56 12.09 -7.43
N ALA A 67 -23.93 13.23 -7.11
CA ALA A 67 -24.63 14.40 -6.57
C ALA A 67 -25.62 14.99 -7.58
N TRP A 68 -25.28 15.02 -8.88
CA TRP A 68 -26.16 15.55 -9.92
C TRP A 68 -27.18 14.53 -10.45
N GLY A 69 -26.77 13.27 -10.62
CA GLY A 69 -27.56 12.24 -11.28
C GLY A 69 -28.67 11.65 -10.40
N ASN A 70 -28.44 11.52 -9.08
CA ASN A 70 -29.42 10.91 -8.19
C ASN A 70 -30.49 11.92 -7.75
N LEU A 71 -30.09 13.13 -7.37
CA LEU A 71 -31.02 14.15 -6.90
C LEU A 71 -31.97 14.63 -8.01
N ALA A 72 -31.45 14.92 -9.21
CA ALA A 72 -32.27 15.38 -10.34
C ALA A 72 -33.31 14.32 -10.75
N LYS A 73 -32.91 13.04 -10.79
CA LYS A 73 -33.84 11.93 -11.06
C LYS A 73 -34.92 11.80 -9.98
N ILE A 74 -34.57 11.98 -8.71
CA ILE A 74 -35.53 11.89 -7.61
C ILE A 74 -36.52 13.06 -7.68
N GLU A 75 -36.06 14.28 -7.96
CA GLU A 75 -36.94 15.45 -8.13
C GLU A 75 -37.90 15.30 -9.31
N ASP A 76 -37.41 14.85 -10.46
CA ASP A 76 -38.25 14.62 -11.64
C ASP A 76 -39.33 13.59 -11.33
N ARG A 77 -38.99 12.50 -10.64
CA ARG A 77 -39.95 11.46 -10.25
C ARG A 77 -40.95 11.96 -9.21
N ALA A 78 -40.50 12.72 -8.22
CA ALA A 78 -41.38 13.33 -7.23
C ALA A 78 -42.36 14.33 -7.87
N ARG A 79 -41.91 15.09 -8.86
CA ARG A 79 -42.76 16.04 -9.60
C ARG A 79 -43.72 15.33 -10.55
N ALA A 80 -43.23 14.35 -11.31
CA ALA A 80 -44.00 13.69 -12.35
C ALA A 80 -44.98 12.63 -11.81
N GLU A 81 -44.50 11.74 -10.92
CA GLU A 81 -45.32 10.63 -10.40
C GLU A 81 -46.11 11.06 -9.15
N LEU A 82 -45.49 11.82 -8.24
CA LEU A 82 -46.13 12.21 -6.96
C LEU A 82 -46.79 13.59 -7.02
N LYS A 83 -46.70 14.32 -8.15
CA LYS A 83 -47.21 15.70 -8.31
C LYS A 83 -46.74 16.65 -7.20
N MET A 84 -45.58 16.40 -6.61
CA MET A 84 -45.03 17.25 -5.55
C MET A 84 -44.69 18.63 -6.13
N GLN A 85 -45.22 19.67 -5.48
CA GLN A 85 -44.96 21.07 -5.80
C GLN A 85 -44.12 21.67 -4.68
N TYR A 86 -43.22 22.59 -5.00
CA TYR A 86 -42.41 23.27 -4.00
C TYR A 86 -43.32 24.17 -3.16
N PRO A 87 -43.43 23.97 -1.83
CA PRO A 87 -44.38 24.72 -1.02
C PRO A 87 -43.97 26.20 -0.91
N GLU A 88 -44.92 27.11 -1.14
CA GLU A 88 -44.71 28.54 -0.94
C GLU A 88 -44.41 28.87 0.53
N ARG A 89 -43.72 30.00 0.78
CA ARG A 89 -43.28 30.42 2.13
C ARG A 89 -44.42 30.41 3.16
N THR A 90 -45.65 30.66 2.73
CA THR A 90 -46.85 30.71 3.59
C THR A 90 -47.27 29.35 4.14
N GLN A 91 -46.83 28.24 3.55
CA GLN A 91 -47.18 26.87 3.99
C GLN A 91 -46.13 26.22 4.89
N ARG A 92 -45.03 26.93 5.20
CA ARG A 92 -43.89 26.36 5.93
C ARG A 92 -44.05 26.61 7.43
N ILE A 93 -44.43 25.58 8.18
CA ILE A 93 -44.53 25.62 9.63
C ILE A 93 -43.19 25.21 10.24
N VAL A 94 -42.51 26.13 10.93
CA VAL A 94 -41.24 25.83 11.61
C VAL A 94 -41.55 25.43 13.05
N VAL A 95 -41.33 24.16 13.37
CA VAL A 95 -41.43 23.66 14.75
C VAL A 95 -40.07 23.85 15.43
N ARG A 96 -40.00 24.77 16.39
CA ARG A 96 -38.86 24.88 17.31
C ARG A 96 -38.98 23.81 18.39
N ARG A 97 -37.89 23.10 18.64
CA ARG A 97 -37.74 22.20 19.80
C ARG A 97 -37.18 22.98 20.98
#